data_AF-A0A1S6H0J9-F1
#
_entry.id   AF-A0A1S6H0J9-F1
#
_cell.length_a   1.000
_cell.length_b   1.000
_cell.length_c   1.000
_cell.angle_alpha   90.00
_cell.angle_beta   90.00
_cell.angle_gamma   90.00
#
_symmetry.space_group_name_H-M   'P 1'
#
loop_
_entity.id
_entity.type
_entity.pdbx_description
1 polymer ?
#
loop_
_entity_poly.entity_id
_entity_poly.type
_entity_poly.pdbx_seq_one_letter_code
_entity_poly.pdbx_strand_id
1 'polypeptide(L)'
;MAQSKSLLKLCKQGVNEMTILSILATIFGTIGGLANLPQWIKIFRRKSAKDISIITYSFVFIAAIIWLLYGIEINNFPLILANVFGVINLGLVIIGWLIYGREKIKNNSKRRKV
;
A
#
# COMPACT_ATOMS: atom_id res chain seq x y z
N MET A 1 6.26 36.64 -33.20
CA MET A 1 6.57 35.19 -33.35
C MET A 1 7.53 34.66 -32.27
N ALA A 2 8.48 35.46 -31.74
CA ALA A 2 9.38 35.04 -30.65
C ALA A 2 8.67 34.90 -29.27
N GLN A 3 7.69 35.75 -28.96
CA GLN A 3 6.95 35.67 -27.68
C GLN A 3 6.08 34.41 -27.57
N SER A 4 5.42 33.95 -28.64
CA SER A 4 4.60 32.72 -28.55
C SER A 4 5.45 31.46 -28.37
N LYS A 5 6.67 31.41 -28.93
CA LYS A 5 7.65 30.33 -28.67
C LYS A 5 8.15 30.33 -27.22
N SER A 6 8.34 31.50 -26.61
CA SER A 6 8.70 31.64 -25.20
C SER A 6 7.57 31.19 -24.27
N LEU A 7 6.33 31.56 -24.57
CA LEU A 7 5.13 31.14 -23.84
C LEU A 7 4.85 29.64 -23.98
N LEU A 8 5.09 29.04 -25.17
CA LEU A 8 5.04 27.60 -25.37
C LEU A 8 6.15 26.87 -24.59
N LYS A 9 7.33 27.49 -24.47
CA LYS A 9 8.43 26.95 -23.66
C LYS A 9 8.07 26.97 -22.17
N LEU A 10 7.44 28.03 -21.67
CA LEU A 10 6.93 28.17 -20.30
C LEU A 10 5.79 27.18 -19.99
N CYS A 11 4.85 26.99 -20.92
CA CYS A 11 3.82 25.95 -20.79
C CYS A 11 4.40 24.52 -20.81
N LYS A 12 5.44 24.28 -21.62
CA LYS A 12 6.19 23.00 -21.61
C LYS A 12 7.12 22.86 -20.40
N GLN A 13 7.51 23.96 -19.75
CA GLN A 13 8.37 23.95 -18.57
C GLN A 13 7.62 23.54 -17.30
N GLY A 14 6.28 23.62 -17.30
CA GLY A 14 5.42 23.12 -16.21
C GLY A 14 5.15 21.61 -16.27
N VAL A 15 5.70 20.90 -17.27
CA VAL A 15 5.44 19.48 -17.49
C VAL A 15 6.79 18.80 -17.78
N ASN A 16 7.28 18.00 -16.82
CA ASN A 16 8.44 17.08 -16.90
C ASN A 16 9.79 17.51 -16.27
N GLU A 17 9.81 18.24 -15.16
CA GLU A 17 10.94 18.10 -14.23
C GLU A 17 10.57 17.09 -13.14
N MET A 18 10.99 15.84 -13.30
CA MET A 18 11.01 14.89 -12.19
C MET A 18 11.95 15.46 -11.11
N THR A 19 11.35 16.04 -10.07
CA THR A 19 12.14 16.52 -8.93
C THR A 19 12.89 15.35 -8.30
N ILE A 20 14.04 15.63 -7.68
CA ILE A 20 14.77 14.63 -6.89
C ILE A 20 13.83 14.00 -5.85
N LEU A 21 12.94 14.80 -5.25
CA LEU A 21 11.93 14.32 -4.32
C LEU A 21 10.94 13.34 -4.95
N SER A 22 10.48 13.60 -6.18
CA SER A 22 9.59 12.68 -6.92
C SER A 22 10.28 11.35 -7.22
N ILE A 23 11.57 11.36 -7.57
CA ILE A 23 12.37 10.13 -7.77
C ILE A 23 12.45 9.34 -6.47
N LEU A 24 12.86 9.99 -5.38
CA LEU A 24 12.99 9.35 -4.07
C LEU A 24 11.65 8.83 -3.56
N ALA A 25 10.58 9.61 -3.67
CA ALA A 25 9.24 9.20 -3.30
C ALA A 25 8.77 7.99 -4.11
N THR A 26 9.08 7.92 -5.40
CA THR A 26 8.73 6.76 -6.24
C THR A 26 9.48 5.52 -5.77
N ILE A 27 10.80 5.62 -5.58
CA ILE A 27 11.64 4.48 -5.17
C ILE A 27 11.26 3.99 -3.78
N PHE A 28 11.33 4.86 -2.77
CA PHE A 28 11.07 4.49 -1.39
C PHE A 28 9.59 4.20 -1.12
N GLY A 29 8.67 4.89 -1.82
CA GLY A 29 7.25 4.57 -1.78
C GLY A 29 6.96 3.18 -2.31
N THR A 30 7.58 2.79 -3.44
CA THR A 30 7.44 1.43 -3.99
C THR A 30 8.02 0.38 -3.05
N ILE A 31 9.22 0.62 -2.51
CA ILE A 31 9.84 -0.28 -1.51
C ILE A 31 8.93 -0.42 -0.27
N GLY A 32 8.38 0.70 0.21
CA GLY A 32 7.43 0.71 1.32
C GLY A 32 6.15 -0.07 1.03
N GLY A 33 5.58 0.07 -0.17
CA GLY A 33 4.43 -0.70 -0.62
C GLY A 33 4.69 -2.22 -0.68
N LEU A 34 5.94 -2.60 -0.97
CA LEU A 34 6.39 -4.00 -0.99
C LEU A 34 6.85 -4.53 0.38
N ALA A 35 6.94 -3.69 1.42
CA ALA A 35 7.52 -4.09 2.70
C ALA A 35 6.77 -5.24 3.40
N ASN A 36 5.48 -5.42 3.11
CA ASN A 36 4.66 -6.51 3.65
C ASN A 36 4.80 -7.84 2.87
N LEU A 37 5.63 -7.88 1.83
CA LEU A 37 5.84 -9.08 1.02
C LEU A 37 6.38 -10.28 1.81
N PRO A 38 7.43 -10.13 2.65
CA PRO A 38 7.90 -11.23 3.49
C PRO A 38 6.82 -11.73 4.46
N GLN A 39 5.93 -10.84 4.89
CA GLN A 39 4.94 -11.14 5.91
C GLN A 39 3.83 -12.04 5.39
N TRP A 40 3.21 -11.73 4.25
CA TRP A 40 2.19 -12.63 3.70
C TRP A 40 2.83 -13.94 3.22
N ILE A 41 4.03 -13.92 2.62
CA ILE A 41 4.76 -15.16 2.25
C ILE A 41 4.92 -16.06 3.47
N LYS A 42 5.32 -15.51 4.62
CA LYS A 42 5.47 -16.27 5.87
C LYS A 42 4.15 -16.91 6.31
N ILE A 43 3.03 -16.20 6.19
CA ILE A 43 1.70 -16.72 6.55
C ILE A 43 1.33 -17.92 5.67
N PHE A 44 1.46 -17.80 4.35
CA PHE A 44 1.10 -18.88 3.42
C PHE A 44 2.05 -20.07 3.51
N ARG A 45 3.35 -19.84 3.74
CA ARG A 45 4.34 -20.92 3.94
C ARG A 45 4.15 -21.67 5.26
N ARG A 46 3.90 -20.94 6.35
CA ARG A 46 3.72 -21.54 7.69
C ARG A 46 2.29 -22.00 7.94
N LYS A 47 1.34 -21.69 7.04
CA LYS A 47 -0.10 -21.93 7.21
C LYS A 47 -0.61 -21.45 8.57
N SER A 48 -0.11 -20.30 9.04
CA SER A 48 -0.41 -19.77 10.38
C SER A 48 -0.35 -18.24 10.37
N ALA A 49 -1.35 -17.63 11.00
CA ALA A 49 -1.45 -16.17 11.21
C ALA A 49 -1.67 -15.81 12.69
N LYS A 50 -1.22 -16.66 13.62
CA LYS A 50 -1.53 -16.55 15.08
C LYS A 50 -1.03 -15.26 15.74
N ASP A 51 0.01 -14.65 15.16
CA ASP A 51 0.71 -13.48 15.70
C ASP A 51 0.32 -12.18 14.99
N ILE A 52 -0.68 -12.23 14.10
CA ILE A 52 -1.09 -11.08 13.30
C ILE A 52 -2.28 -10.37 13.92
N SER A 53 -2.11 -9.09 14.19
CA SER A 53 -3.18 -8.18 14.59
C SER A 53 -4.03 -7.80 13.38
N ILE A 54 -5.14 -8.51 13.18
CA ILE A 54 -6.05 -8.23 12.05
C ILE A 54 -6.61 -6.81 12.09
N ILE A 55 -6.82 -6.26 13.29
CA ILE A 55 -7.33 -4.90 13.47
C ILE A 55 -6.34 -3.89 12.88
N THR A 56 -5.06 -4.01 13.24
CA THR A 56 -4.00 -3.14 12.72
C THR A 56 -3.91 -3.23 11.20
N TYR A 57 -3.85 -4.45 10.65
CA TYR A 57 -3.75 -4.62 9.19
C TYR A 57 -4.99 -4.12 8.45
N SER A 58 -6.19 -4.23 9.05
CA SER A 58 -7.42 -3.70 8.45
C SER A 58 -7.41 -2.16 8.39
N PHE A 59 -7.00 -1.49 9.47
CA PHE A 59 -6.88 -0.03 9.47
C PHE A 59 -5.86 0.47 8.44
N VAL A 60 -4.68 -0.15 8.38
CA VAL A 60 -3.64 0.24 7.41
C VAL A 60 -4.07 -0.06 5.98
N PHE A 61 -4.81 -1.15 5.74
CA PHE A 61 -5.36 -1.47 4.42
C PHE A 61 -6.40 -0.44 3.96
N ILE A 62 -7.33 -0.05 4.83
CA ILE A 62 -8.32 1.00 4.53
C ILE A 62 -7.60 2.33 4.26
N ALA A 63 -6.61 2.69 5.08
CA ALA A 63 -5.81 3.89 4.87
C ALA A 63 -5.09 3.86 3.51
N ALA A 64 -4.49 2.72 3.13
CA ALA A 64 -3.82 2.57 1.82
C ALA A 64 -4.79 2.73 0.65
N ILE A 65 -6.03 2.23 0.76
CA ILE A 65 -7.08 2.46 -0.26
C ILE A 65 -7.41 3.96 -0.35
N ILE A 66 -7.62 4.64 0.78
CA ILE A 66 -7.92 6.07 0.79
C ILE A 66 -6.77 6.87 0.17
N TRP A 67 -5.52 6.57 0.54
CA TRP A 67 -4.34 7.23 -0.04
C TRP A 67 -4.16 6.94 -1.53
N LEU A 68 -4.50 5.74 -1.99
CA LEU A 68 -4.52 5.42 -3.41
C LEU A 68 -5.55 6.26 -4.17
N LEU A 69 -6.78 6.32 -3.67
CA LEU A 69 -7.86 7.10 -4.27
C LEU A 69 -7.51 8.59 -4.30
N TYR A 70 -6.99 9.12 -3.20
CA TYR A 70 -6.51 10.50 -3.12
C TYR A 70 -5.36 10.76 -4.10
N GLY A 71 -4.40 9.84 -4.20
CA GLY A 71 -3.30 9.93 -5.17
C GLY A 71 -3.78 10.00 -6.62
N ILE A 72 -4.83 9.23 -6.96
CA ILE A 72 -5.49 9.29 -8.27
C ILE A 72 -6.14 10.66 -8.48
N GLU A 73 -6.87 11.18 -7.49
CA GLU A 73 -7.53 12.49 -7.55
C GLU A 73 -6.54 13.63 -7.86
N ILE A 74 -5.36 13.61 -7.23
CA ILE A 74 -4.33 14.64 -7.44
C ILE A 74 -3.30 14.29 -8.53
N ASN A 75 -3.51 13.21 -9.29
CA ASN A 75 -2.59 12.71 -10.33
C ASN A 75 -1.13 12.52 -9.85
N ASN A 76 -0.93 12.07 -8.61
CA ASN A 76 0.39 11.87 -8.01
C ASN A 76 0.90 10.43 -8.23
N PHE A 77 1.68 10.25 -9.28
CA PHE A 77 2.22 8.92 -9.67
C PHE A 77 3.01 8.19 -8.55
N PRO A 78 3.98 8.81 -7.86
CA PRO A 78 4.68 8.16 -6.75
C PRO A 78 3.74 7.60 -5.66
N LEU A 79 2.73 8.39 -5.28
CA LEU A 79 1.78 8.04 -4.23
C LEU A 79 0.84 6.91 -4.67
N ILE A 80 0.38 6.95 -5.93
CA ILE A 80 -0.43 5.89 -6.54
C ILE A 80 0.36 4.58 -6.53
N LEU A 81 1.59 4.59 -7.08
CA LEU A 81 2.39 3.39 -7.24
C LEU A 81 2.68 2.72 -5.89
N ALA A 82 3.07 3.50 -4.88
CA ALA A 82 3.31 3.02 -3.53
C ALA A 82 2.09 2.33 -2.93
N ASN A 83 0.92 2.96 -3.02
CA ASN A 83 -0.30 2.44 -2.40
C ASN A 83 -0.94 1.29 -3.17
N VAL A 84 -0.75 1.18 -4.50
CA VAL A 84 -1.15 -0.03 -5.25
C VAL A 84 -0.45 -1.26 -4.69
N PHE A 85 0.88 -1.22 -4.54
CA PHE A 85 1.63 -2.33 -3.94
C PHE A 85 1.23 -2.54 -2.49
N GLY A 86 1.02 -1.47 -1.72
CA GLY A 86 0.54 -1.52 -0.34
C GLY A 86 -0.78 -2.29 -0.22
N VAL A 87 -1.80 -1.91 -0.99
CA VAL A 87 -3.12 -2.55 -1.03
C VAL A 87 -2.98 -4.04 -1.35
N ILE A 88 -2.23 -4.41 -2.39
CA ILE A 88 -2.03 -5.82 -2.75
C ILE A 88 -1.39 -6.61 -1.60
N ASN A 89 -0.27 -6.12 -1.05
CA ASN A 89 0.46 -6.85 -0.01
C ASN A 89 -0.31 -6.93 1.32
N LEU A 90 -0.95 -5.85 1.75
CA LEU A 90 -1.79 -5.82 2.95
C LEU A 90 -3.03 -6.71 2.78
N GLY A 91 -3.65 -6.69 1.59
CA GLY A 91 -4.76 -7.58 1.24
C GLY A 91 -4.36 -9.06 1.35
N LEU A 92 -3.17 -9.43 0.86
CA LEU A 92 -2.65 -10.80 1.00
C LEU A 92 -2.41 -11.20 2.47
N VAL A 93 -1.97 -10.26 3.33
CA VAL A 93 -1.87 -10.53 4.77
C VAL A 93 -3.25 -10.81 5.38
N ILE A 94 -4.26 -9.99 5.05
CA ILE A 94 -5.64 -10.14 5.53
C ILE A 94 -6.24 -11.47 5.04
N ILE A 95 -6.09 -11.81 3.76
CA ILE A 95 -6.55 -13.09 3.19
C ILE A 95 -5.87 -14.26 3.89
N GLY A 96 -4.54 -14.20 4.06
CA GLY A 96 -3.79 -15.21 4.79
C GLY A 96 -4.30 -15.39 6.22
N TRP A 97 -4.66 -14.30 6.91
CA TRP A 97 -5.27 -14.37 8.23
C TRP A 97 -6.68 -14.98 8.22
N LEU A 98 -7.52 -14.68 7.25
CA LEU A 98 -8.87 -15.27 7.13
C LEU A 98 -8.84 -16.79 6.90
N ILE A 99 -7.81 -17.27 6.19
CA ILE A 99 -7.60 -18.69 5.90
C ILE A 99 -6.96 -19.39 7.12
N TYR A 100 -5.88 -18.85 7.69
CA TYR A 100 -5.03 -19.53 8.67
C TYR A 100 -5.13 -19.02 10.11
N GLY A 101 -5.92 -17.98 10.39
CA GLY A 101 -6.04 -17.35 11.72
C GLY A 101 -7.17 -17.92 12.60
N ARG A 102 -8.09 -18.72 12.03
CA ARG A 102 -9.34 -19.15 12.72
C ARG A 102 -9.15 -20.19 13.83
N GLU A 103 -7.99 -20.84 13.97
CA GLU A 103 -7.74 -21.77 15.08
C GLU A 103 -7.84 -21.10 16.47
N LYS A 104 -7.42 -19.84 16.61
CA LYS A 104 -7.35 -19.15 17.90
C LYS A 104 -8.75 -18.74 18.42
N ILE A 105 -9.67 -18.39 17.52
CA ILE A 105 -11.02 -17.94 17.88
C ILE A 105 -11.86 -19.10 18.44
N LYS A 106 -11.78 -20.29 17.82
CA LYS A 106 -12.51 -21.47 18.31
C LYS A 106 -12.11 -21.84 19.74
N ASN A 107 -10.81 -21.87 20.05
CA ASN A 107 -10.32 -22.26 21.37
C ASN A 107 -10.62 -21.21 22.47
N ASN A 108 -10.52 -19.91 22.17
CA ASN A 108 -10.89 -18.86 23.14
C ASN A 108 -12.39 -18.81 23.42
N SER A 109 -13.24 -19.05 22.41
CA SER A 109 -14.69 -19.13 22.63
C SER A 109 -15.09 -20.31 23.51
N LYS A 110 -14.34 -21.43 23.41
CA LYS A 110 -14.56 -22.63 24.22
C LYS A 110 -14.12 -22.42 25.67
N ARG A 111 -12.98 -21.76 25.91
CA ARG A 111 -12.52 -21.40 27.27
C ARG A 111 -13.38 -20.37 28.00
N ARG A 112 -14.09 -19.48 27.29
CA ARG A 112 -15.02 -18.51 27.93
C ARG A 112 -16.37 -19.13 28.31
N LYS A 113 -16.65 -20.36 27.88
CA LYS A 113 -17.89 -21.09 28.13
C LYS A 113 -17.73 -22.24 29.15
N VAL A 114 -16.52 -22.41 29.70
CA VAL A 114 -16.22 -23.32 30.83
C VAL A 114 -15.84 -22.44 32.00
#